data_AF-K0RZC0-F1
#
_entry.id   AF-K0RZC0-F1
#
_cell.length_a   1.000
_cell.length_b   1.000
_cell.length_c   1.000
_cell.angle_alpha   90.00
_cell.angle_beta   90.00
_cell.angle_gamma   90.00
#
_symmetry.space_group_name_H-M   'P 1'
#
loop_
_entity.id
_entity.type
_entity.pdbx_description
1 polymer ?
#
loop_
_entity_poly.entity_id
_entity_poly.type
_entity_poly.pdbx_seq_one_letter_code
_entity_poly.pdbx_strand_id
1 'polypeptide(L)'
;MSSGVHYADFQIAELAGSPCIGIVRPIPGLDAEAYEGDEVDEDEDFCFVGTPHLEPDFFAQRSDEWGSGNVHACEYSCEEGDLSWSNWDDEKNEGVHWEGMDGCRTGDTVAMLLNLGQGTLTIYKNNRRLGVMMDGLSGPYCCSLGHSKPAVVCITWPSGIALIAADLDKVIWHWGALGV
;
A
#
# COMPACT_ATOMS: atom_id res chain seq x y z
N MET A 1 7.03 8.34 5.08
CA MET A 1 6.35 9.65 4.97
C MET A 1 5.78 9.99 6.36
N SER A 2 6.14 11.11 6.99
CA SER A 2 5.82 11.34 8.42
C SER A 2 4.83 12.49 8.72
N SER A 3 4.56 13.37 7.75
CA SER A 3 3.54 14.44 7.88
C SER A 3 3.13 14.97 6.50
N GLY A 4 2.06 15.76 6.43
CA GLY A 4 1.62 16.43 5.20
C GLY A 4 0.68 15.61 4.31
N VAL A 5 0.59 16.01 3.05
CA VAL A 5 -0.27 15.39 2.03
C VAL A 5 0.59 14.80 0.93
N HIS A 6 0.37 13.53 0.63
CA HIS A 6 1.14 12.73 -0.33
C HIS A 6 0.21 12.17 -1.40
N TYR A 7 0.68 12.12 -2.63
CA TYR A 7 -0.08 11.65 -3.78
C TYR A 7 0.74 10.63 -4.58
N ALA A 8 0.11 9.53 -4.97
CA ALA A 8 0.70 8.53 -5.85
C ALA A 8 -0.37 8.04 -6.83
N ASP A 9 0.04 7.80 -8.08
CA ASP A 9 -0.83 7.27 -9.13
C ASP A 9 -0.25 6.00 -9.77
N PHE A 10 -1.16 5.13 -10.18
CA PHE A 10 -0.91 3.76 -10.59
C PHE A 10 -1.71 3.50 -11.85
N GLN A 11 -1.01 3.13 -12.92
CA GLN A 11 -1.68 2.73 -14.16
C GLN A 11 -1.87 1.22 -14.15
N ILE A 12 -3.12 0.78 -14.25
CA ILE A 12 -3.46 -0.64 -14.32
C ILE A 12 -3.21 -1.11 -15.75
N ALA A 13 -1.99 -1.60 -16.00
CA ALA A 13 -1.58 -2.09 -17.32
C ALA A 13 -2.30 -3.40 -17.68
N GLU A 14 -2.42 -4.32 -16.71
CA GLU A 14 -3.21 -5.56 -16.77
C GLU A 14 -3.82 -5.84 -15.39
N LEU A 15 -5.01 -6.46 -15.37
CA LEU A 15 -5.74 -6.82 -14.13
C LEU A 15 -5.52 -8.30 -13.74
N ALA A 16 -4.48 -8.96 -14.27
CA ALA A 16 -4.18 -10.33 -13.89
C ALA A 16 -3.64 -10.39 -12.45
N GLY A 17 -4.06 -11.39 -11.67
CA GLY A 17 -3.68 -11.58 -10.25
C GLY A 17 -4.00 -10.38 -9.37
N SER A 18 -5.26 -9.92 -9.47
CA SER A 18 -5.96 -9.01 -8.54
C SER A 18 -5.06 -8.04 -7.74
N PRO A 19 -4.43 -7.05 -8.41
CA PRO A 19 -3.43 -6.22 -7.75
C PRO A 19 -4.05 -5.38 -6.63
N CYS A 20 -3.32 -5.25 -5.53
CA CYS A 20 -3.71 -4.43 -4.39
C CYS A 20 -2.81 -3.20 -4.30
N ILE A 21 -3.38 -2.04 -4.00
CA ILE A 21 -2.60 -0.79 -3.86
C ILE A 21 -2.91 -0.17 -2.52
N GLY A 22 -1.88 0.20 -1.75
CA GLY A 22 -2.08 0.49 -0.35
C GLY A 22 -1.08 1.44 0.28
N ILE A 23 -1.20 1.52 1.60
CA ILE A 23 -0.20 2.07 2.49
C ILE A 23 0.17 1.03 3.52
N VAL A 24 1.42 1.05 3.96
CA VAL A 24 1.95 0.20 5.01
C VAL A 24 2.85 1.01 5.92
N ARG A 25 2.99 0.59 7.17
CA ARG A 25 4.01 1.15 8.07
C ARG A 25 5.41 0.95 7.49
N PRO A 26 6.36 1.86 7.75
CA PRO A 26 7.75 1.64 7.34
C PRO A 26 8.33 0.41 8.04
N ILE A 27 8.82 -0.55 7.25
CA ILE A 27 9.51 -1.76 7.73
C ILE A 27 10.95 -1.76 7.21
N PRO A 28 11.90 -1.09 7.90
CA PRO A 28 13.26 -0.93 7.39
C PRO A 28 14.07 -2.24 7.39
N GLY A 29 13.69 -3.21 8.22
CA GLY A 29 14.35 -4.51 8.34
C GLY A 29 13.68 -5.64 7.55
N LEU A 30 12.76 -5.32 6.63
CA LEU A 30 12.12 -6.35 5.81
C LEU A 30 13.15 -6.89 4.82
N ASP A 31 13.46 -8.18 4.91
CA ASP A 31 14.27 -8.87 3.90
C ASP A 31 13.31 -9.52 2.90
N ALA A 32 13.07 -8.85 1.77
CA ALA A 32 12.19 -9.38 0.73
C ALA A 32 12.66 -10.77 0.24
N GLU A 33 13.98 -11.05 0.28
CA GLU A 33 14.56 -12.33 -0.12
C GLU A 33 14.23 -13.45 0.87
N ALA A 34 14.00 -13.13 2.14
CA ALA A 34 13.62 -14.11 3.16
C ALA A 34 12.22 -14.69 2.94
N TYR A 35 11.40 -14.02 2.12
CA TYR A 35 10.04 -14.43 1.75
C TYR A 35 9.98 -15.09 0.37
N GLU A 36 11.12 -15.27 -0.31
CA GLU A 36 11.26 -16.00 -1.58
C GLU A 36 11.30 -17.55 -1.39
N GLY A 37 10.81 -18.07 -0.25
CA GLY A 37 10.92 -19.49 0.11
C GLY A 37 9.93 -20.43 -0.60
N ASP A 38 10.38 -21.67 -0.84
CA ASP A 38 9.80 -22.78 -1.65
C ASP A 38 8.31 -23.18 -1.43
N GLU A 39 7.53 -22.45 -0.62
CA GLU A 39 6.14 -22.79 -0.24
C GLU A 39 5.11 -21.68 -0.54
N VAL A 40 5.50 -20.59 -1.22
CA VAL A 40 4.48 -19.71 -1.81
C VAL A 40 3.95 -20.46 -3.03
N ASP A 41 2.69 -20.89 -2.99
CA ASP A 41 2.02 -21.37 -4.20
C ASP A 41 2.32 -20.35 -5.31
N GLU A 42 2.76 -20.79 -6.49
CA GLU A 42 3.12 -19.87 -7.60
C GLU A 42 1.94 -18.96 -8.03
N ASP A 43 0.77 -19.19 -7.44
CA ASP A 43 -0.51 -18.49 -7.59
C ASP A 43 -0.91 -17.61 -6.38
N GLU A 44 -0.12 -17.55 -5.28
CA GLU A 44 -0.40 -16.66 -4.12
C GLU A 44 0.28 -15.30 -4.26
N ASP A 45 -0.54 -14.27 -4.47
CA ASP A 45 -0.12 -12.88 -4.62
C ASP A 45 0.36 -12.28 -3.28
N PHE A 46 1.53 -11.64 -3.26
CA PHE A 46 2.03 -10.99 -2.04
C PHE A 46 1.21 -9.74 -1.71
N CYS A 47 0.58 -9.73 -0.52
CA CYS A 47 -0.12 -8.58 0.05
C CYS A 47 0.28 -8.37 1.52
N PHE A 48 0.24 -7.12 2.01
CA PHE A 48 0.50 -6.84 3.43
C PHE A 48 -0.72 -7.12 4.33
N VAL A 49 -1.87 -7.41 3.70
CA VAL A 49 -3.09 -7.89 4.36
C VAL A 49 -3.39 -9.30 3.82
N GLY A 50 -3.87 -10.20 4.68
CA GLY A 50 -4.27 -11.55 4.26
C GLY A 50 -3.13 -12.55 4.12
N THR A 51 -1.92 -12.23 4.58
CA THR A 51 -0.73 -13.13 4.61
C THR A 51 -0.38 -13.59 6.04
N PRO A 52 -1.20 -14.45 6.71
CA PRO A 52 -1.04 -14.80 8.12
C PRO A 52 0.33 -15.30 8.55
N HIS A 53 1.07 -15.94 7.64
CA HIS A 53 2.40 -16.46 7.93
C HIS A 53 3.46 -15.35 8.06
N LEU A 54 3.21 -14.16 7.51
CA LEU A 54 4.11 -13.00 7.52
C LEU A 54 3.75 -11.95 8.58
N GLU A 55 2.49 -11.93 9.03
CA GLU A 55 2.01 -10.96 10.01
C GLU A 55 2.85 -10.90 11.30
N PRO A 56 3.30 -12.03 11.89
CA PRO A 56 4.16 -11.98 13.07
C PRO A 56 5.48 -11.23 12.82
N ASP A 57 6.07 -11.39 11.64
CA ASP A 57 7.31 -10.70 11.27
C ASP A 57 7.06 -9.22 11.05
N PHE A 58 5.96 -8.85 10.40
CA PHE A 58 5.58 -7.45 10.22
C PHE A 58 5.29 -6.77 11.56
N PHE A 59 4.61 -7.47 12.47
CA PHE A 59 4.29 -6.98 13.80
C PHE A 59 5.55 -6.81 14.67
N ALA A 60 6.53 -7.71 14.55
CA ALA A 60 7.82 -7.59 15.26
C ALA A 60 8.62 -6.33 14.88
N GLN A 61 8.31 -5.72 13.73
CA GLN A 61 8.96 -4.49 13.24
C GLN A 61 8.33 -3.22 13.79
N ARG A 62 7.27 -3.36 14.59
CA ARG A 62 6.61 -2.25 15.27
C ARG A 62 7.61 -1.44 16.09
N SER A 63 7.58 -0.12 15.90
CA SER A 63 8.37 0.83 16.68
C SER A 63 7.50 1.91 17.30
N ASP A 64 8.03 2.60 18.32
CA ASP A 64 7.35 3.72 18.96
C ASP A 64 7.06 4.88 17.99
N GLU A 65 7.81 4.96 16.88
CA GLU A 65 7.62 5.99 15.85
C GLU A 65 6.30 5.86 15.09
N TRP A 66 5.69 4.67 15.06
CA TRP A 66 4.39 4.45 14.44
C TRP A 66 3.26 5.20 15.17
N GLY A 67 3.52 5.60 16.43
CA GLY A 67 2.56 6.31 17.26
C GLY A 67 1.43 5.41 17.73
N SER A 68 0.26 6.01 17.99
CA SER A 68 -0.90 5.33 18.57
C SER A 68 -1.87 4.74 17.53
N GLY A 69 -1.59 4.88 16.23
CA GLY A 69 -2.48 4.40 15.17
C GLY A 69 -2.52 2.88 15.08
N ASN A 70 -3.73 2.31 15.02
CA ASN A 70 -3.95 0.86 14.96
C ASN A 70 -4.00 0.30 13.51
N VAL A 71 -3.77 1.13 12.50
CA VAL A 71 -3.76 0.68 11.10
C VAL A 71 -2.32 0.49 10.67
N HIS A 72 -1.92 -0.73 10.32
CA HIS A 72 -0.53 -1.05 9.97
C HIS A 72 -0.35 -1.29 8.48
N ALA A 73 -1.34 -1.92 7.84
CA ALA A 73 -1.50 -1.97 6.40
C ALA A 73 -2.93 -1.65 6.02
N CYS A 74 -3.12 -1.03 4.86
CA CYS A 74 -4.43 -0.69 4.31
C CYS A 74 -4.32 -0.67 2.79
N GLU A 75 -5.13 -1.48 2.12
CA GLU A 75 -5.03 -1.82 0.71
C GLU A 75 -6.41 -1.67 0.03
N TYR A 76 -6.38 -1.14 -1.18
CA TYR A 76 -7.48 -1.07 -2.11
C TYR A 76 -7.33 -2.23 -3.10
N SER A 77 -8.33 -3.11 -3.15
CA SER A 77 -8.40 -4.18 -4.14
C SER A 77 -8.72 -3.58 -5.51
N CYS A 78 -7.84 -3.75 -6.50
CA CYS A 78 -8.17 -3.32 -7.86
C CYS A 78 -9.25 -4.19 -8.49
N GLU A 79 -9.54 -5.38 -7.98
CA GLU A 79 -10.56 -6.25 -8.56
C GLU A 79 -11.98 -5.74 -8.24
N GLU A 80 -12.31 -5.63 -6.95
CA GLU A 80 -13.67 -5.27 -6.52
C GLU A 80 -13.76 -3.82 -6.00
N GLY A 81 -12.62 -3.20 -5.68
CA GLY A 81 -12.55 -1.85 -5.16
C GLY A 81 -12.75 -1.74 -3.65
N ASP A 82 -12.89 -2.87 -2.96
CA ASP A 82 -13.05 -2.97 -1.51
C ASP A 82 -11.77 -2.62 -0.76
N LEU A 83 -11.92 -2.47 0.56
CA LEU A 83 -10.86 -2.16 1.49
C LEU A 83 -10.42 -3.42 2.24
N SER A 84 -9.12 -3.66 2.25
CA SER A 84 -8.47 -4.61 3.15
C SER A 84 -7.55 -3.85 4.11
N TRP A 85 -7.60 -4.12 5.41
CA TRP A 85 -6.64 -3.55 6.36
C TRP A 85 -6.30 -4.50 7.50
N SER A 86 -5.12 -4.30 8.08
CA SER A 86 -4.62 -5.13 9.18
C SER A 86 -3.84 -4.29 10.20
N ASN A 87 -3.93 -4.71 11.46
CA ASN A 87 -3.02 -4.30 12.53
C ASN A 87 -1.97 -5.37 12.86
N TRP A 88 -1.95 -6.48 12.11
CA TRP A 88 -1.07 -7.64 12.27
C TRP A 88 -1.08 -8.27 13.67
N ASP A 89 -2.16 -8.08 14.42
CA ASP A 89 -2.39 -8.70 15.73
C ASP A 89 -3.43 -9.81 15.59
N ASP A 90 -4.73 -9.47 15.70
CA ASP A 90 -5.84 -10.43 15.58
C ASP A 90 -7.00 -9.93 14.67
N GLU A 91 -6.99 -8.65 14.26
CA GLU A 91 -8.08 -8.05 13.48
C GLU A 91 -7.73 -8.01 11.99
N LYS A 92 -8.29 -8.95 11.24
CA LYS A 92 -8.28 -8.93 9.77
C LYS A 92 -9.61 -8.43 9.26
N ASN A 93 -9.54 -7.39 8.44
CA ASN A 93 -10.71 -6.81 7.82
C ASN A 93 -10.44 -6.76 6.32
N GLU A 94 -10.73 -7.87 5.65
CA GLU A 94 -10.67 -8.05 4.19
C GLU A 94 -12.07 -7.88 3.60
N GLY A 95 -12.20 -7.40 2.36
CA GLY A 95 -13.51 -7.31 1.72
C GLY A 95 -14.41 -6.22 2.29
N VAL A 96 -13.85 -5.20 2.98
CA VAL A 96 -14.65 -4.19 3.66
C VAL A 96 -15.26 -3.22 2.65
N HIS A 97 -16.59 -3.16 2.63
CA HIS A 97 -17.32 -2.19 1.82
C HIS A 97 -17.15 -0.77 2.38
N TRP A 98 -16.84 0.19 1.50
CA TRP A 98 -16.71 1.62 1.84
C TRP A 98 -17.46 2.52 0.84
N GLU A 99 -17.78 3.74 1.26
CA GLU A 99 -18.55 4.66 0.41
C GLU A 99 -17.71 5.14 -0.79
N GLY A 100 -18.16 4.76 -1.99
CA GLY A 100 -17.50 5.14 -3.24
C GLY A 100 -16.64 4.06 -3.87
N MET A 101 -16.58 2.86 -3.27
CA MET A 101 -15.85 1.72 -3.83
C MET A 101 -16.27 1.43 -5.28
N ASP A 102 -15.28 1.13 -6.12
CA ASP A 102 -15.44 0.87 -7.55
C ASP A 102 -14.19 0.15 -8.04
N GLY A 103 -14.28 -1.15 -8.37
CA GLY A 103 -13.15 -1.94 -8.88
C GLY A 103 -12.61 -1.45 -10.22
N CYS A 104 -11.41 -1.87 -10.60
CA CYS A 104 -10.67 -1.40 -11.76
C CYS A 104 -10.85 -2.28 -13.00
N ARG A 105 -10.42 -1.74 -14.13
CA ARG A 105 -10.25 -2.45 -15.39
C ARG A 105 -8.88 -2.15 -15.97
N THR A 106 -8.40 -3.05 -16.82
CA THR A 106 -7.25 -2.80 -17.69
C THR A 106 -7.36 -1.43 -18.37
N GLY A 107 -6.35 -0.58 -18.17
CA GLY A 107 -6.27 0.78 -18.68
C GLY A 107 -6.74 1.87 -17.70
N ASP A 108 -7.33 1.53 -16.56
CA ASP A 108 -7.68 2.51 -15.53
C ASP A 108 -6.44 3.09 -14.85
N THR A 109 -6.57 4.30 -14.32
CA THR A 109 -5.58 4.91 -13.42
C THR A 109 -6.19 5.08 -12.04
N VAL A 110 -5.55 4.50 -11.03
CA VAL A 110 -5.90 4.67 -9.62
C VAL A 110 -4.92 5.63 -9.00
N ALA A 111 -5.39 6.53 -8.15
CA ALA A 111 -4.52 7.39 -7.37
C ALA A 111 -4.93 7.45 -5.91
N MET A 112 -3.93 7.62 -5.06
CA MET A 112 -4.04 7.61 -3.62
C MET A 112 -3.58 8.95 -3.08
N LEU A 113 -4.42 9.57 -2.26
CA LEU A 113 -4.09 10.79 -1.53
C LEU A 113 -4.05 10.47 -0.04
N LEU A 114 -2.84 10.38 0.51
CA LEU A 114 -2.62 10.23 1.94
C LEU A 114 -2.47 11.60 2.59
N ASN A 115 -3.44 11.99 3.41
CA ASN A 115 -3.39 13.21 4.20
C ASN A 115 -3.13 12.86 5.67
N LEU A 116 -1.87 12.94 6.10
CA LEU A 116 -1.47 12.66 7.49
C LEU A 116 -1.90 13.74 8.48
N GLY A 117 -2.24 14.94 8.00
CA GLY A 117 -2.80 16.01 8.85
C GLY A 117 -4.26 15.76 9.23
N GLN A 118 -5.03 15.12 8.33
CA GLN A 118 -6.41 14.70 8.60
C GLN A 118 -6.51 13.23 9.04
N GLY A 119 -5.44 12.45 8.85
CA GLY A 119 -5.43 11.02 9.11
C GLY A 119 -6.26 10.22 8.13
N THR A 120 -6.30 10.61 6.85
CA THR A 120 -7.19 10.01 5.84
C THR A 120 -6.44 9.53 4.61
N LEU A 121 -6.91 8.43 4.03
CA LEU A 121 -6.54 7.94 2.70
C LEU A 121 -7.74 8.06 1.76
N THR A 122 -7.60 8.85 0.70
CA THR A 122 -8.65 9.04 -0.33
C THR A 122 -8.24 8.38 -1.64
N ILE A 123 -9.17 7.67 -2.27
CA ILE A 123 -8.95 7.03 -3.58
C ILE A 123 -9.56 7.88 -4.70
N TYR A 124 -8.84 7.92 -5.82
CA TYR A 124 -9.26 8.50 -7.08
C TYR A 124 -9.13 7.45 -8.17
N LYS A 125 -10.03 7.48 -9.15
CA LYS A 125 -9.99 6.61 -10.32
C LYS A 125 -10.29 7.45 -11.55
N ASN A 126 -9.41 7.41 -12.55
CA ASN A 126 -9.56 8.17 -13.80
C ASN A 126 -9.88 9.65 -13.55
N ASN A 127 -9.16 10.29 -12.62
CA ASN A 127 -9.35 11.67 -12.15
C ASN A 127 -10.68 11.96 -11.42
N ARG A 128 -11.51 10.95 -11.15
CA ARG A 128 -12.71 11.04 -10.33
C ARG A 128 -12.39 10.66 -8.89
N ARG A 129 -12.72 11.51 -7.93
CA ARG A 129 -12.64 11.16 -6.50
C ARG A 129 -13.68 10.07 -6.20
N LEU A 130 -13.23 8.94 -5.66
CA LEU A 130 -14.10 7.86 -5.20
C LEU A 130 -14.61 8.16 -3.78
N GLY A 131 -13.71 8.47 -2.84
CA GLY A 131 -14.08 8.74 -1.46
C GLY A 131 -12.90 8.60 -0.49
N VAL A 132 -13.19 8.80 0.80
CA VAL A 132 -12.24 8.46 1.87
C VAL A 132 -12.38 6.97 2.12
N MET A 133 -11.34 6.20 1.81
CA MET A 133 -11.34 4.76 2.01
C MET A 133 -10.96 4.41 3.45
N MET A 134 -10.00 5.13 4.03
CA MET A 134 -9.56 4.91 5.42
C MET A 134 -9.39 6.22 6.16
N ASP A 135 -9.77 6.24 7.43
CA ASP A 135 -9.52 7.33 8.36
C ASP A 135 -8.79 6.84 9.64
N GLY A 136 -8.53 7.73 10.59
CA GLY A 136 -7.83 7.40 11.83
C GLY A 136 -6.33 7.09 11.67
N LEU A 137 -5.75 7.39 10.50
CA LEU A 137 -4.33 7.17 10.23
C LEU A 137 -3.49 8.17 11.03
N SER A 138 -2.42 7.68 11.67
CA SER A 138 -1.50 8.52 12.43
C SER A 138 -0.09 7.95 12.40
N GLY A 139 0.93 8.82 12.49
CA GLY A 139 2.32 8.42 12.35
C GLY A 139 2.72 8.14 10.89
N PRO A 140 3.91 7.56 10.67
CA PRO A 140 4.46 7.38 9.34
C PRO A 140 3.85 6.21 8.58
N TYR A 141 3.74 6.38 7.26
CA TYR A 141 3.38 5.36 6.28
C TYR A 141 4.26 5.45 5.04
N CYS A 142 4.29 4.38 4.26
CA CYS A 142 4.85 4.26 2.91
C CYS A 142 3.73 3.75 1.99
N CYS A 143 3.79 4.07 0.69
CA CYS A 143 2.90 3.42 -0.28
C CYS A 143 3.34 1.96 -0.47
N SER A 144 2.37 1.06 -0.62
CA SER A 144 2.57 -0.35 -0.92
C SER A 144 1.84 -0.72 -2.21
N LEU A 145 2.33 -1.78 -2.84
CA LEU A 145 1.71 -2.43 -4.00
C LEU A 145 1.83 -3.94 -3.76
N GLY A 146 0.70 -4.64 -3.69
CA GLY A 146 0.61 -6.09 -3.70
C GLY A 146 0.53 -6.62 -5.13
N HIS A 147 1.19 -7.74 -5.40
CA HIS A 147 1.64 -8.10 -6.76
C HIS A 147 1.33 -9.54 -7.16
N SER A 148 1.05 -9.70 -8.46
CA SER A 148 1.26 -10.93 -9.24
C SER A 148 2.24 -10.77 -10.43
N LYS A 149 2.51 -9.54 -10.92
CA LYS A 149 3.51 -9.15 -11.98
C LYS A 149 3.41 -7.62 -12.32
N PRO A 150 4.33 -7.00 -13.10
CA PRO A 150 4.74 -5.60 -12.93
C PRO A 150 3.67 -4.53 -13.16
N ALA A 151 3.40 -3.73 -12.12
CA ALA A 151 2.66 -2.48 -12.25
C ALA A 151 3.59 -1.26 -12.10
N VAL A 152 3.64 -0.42 -13.12
CA VAL A 152 4.39 0.85 -13.10
C VAL A 152 3.77 1.79 -12.05
N VAL A 153 4.53 2.05 -10.98
CA VAL A 153 4.17 3.01 -9.93
C VAL A 153 4.81 4.36 -10.21
N CYS A 154 4.01 5.43 -10.23
CA CYS A 154 4.48 6.80 -10.25
C CYS A 154 4.18 7.45 -8.88
N ILE A 155 5.24 7.79 -8.12
CA ILE A 155 5.08 8.60 -6.89
C ILE A 155 5.53 10.02 -7.22
N THR A 156 4.60 10.97 -7.22
CA THR A 156 4.89 12.37 -7.51
C THR A 156 4.94 13.19 -6.22
N TRP A 157 6.04 13.90 -6.01
CA TRP A 157 6.23 14.77 -4.85
C TRP A 157 6.15 16.24 -5.26
N PRO A 158 5.57 17.13 -4.42
CA PRO A 158 5.54 18.57 -4.68
C PRO A 158 6.92 19.21 -4.91
N SER A 159 7.99 18.59 -4.41
CA SER A 159 9.38 19.09 -4.48
C SER A 159 10.21 18.52 -5.63
N GLY A 160 9.64 17.69 -6.51
CA GLY A 160 10.35 17.11 -7.65
C GLY A 160 10.24 15.59 -7.72
N ILE A 161 10.26 15.09 -8.96
CA ILE A 161 10.06 13.69 -9.36
C ILE A 161 11.09 12.75 -8.72
N ALA A 162 10.66 11.54 -8.34
CA ALA A 162 11.56 10.39 -8.25
C ALA A 162 10.95 9.15 -8.93
N LEU A 163 11.74 8.65 -9.89
CA LEU A 163 11.72 7.48 -10.78
C LEU A 163 10.59 6.42 -10.75
N ILE A 164 10.31 5.96 -11.98
CA ILE A 164 9.54 4.78 -12.42
C ILE A 164 10.46 3.56 -12.51
N ALA A 165 10.02 2.40 -12.01
CA ALA A 165 10.17 1.10 -12.68
C ALA A 165 9.33 0.02 -11.98
N ALA A 166 8.75 -0.88 -12.77
CA ALA A 166 8.20 -2.15 -12.33
C ALA A 166 8.85 -3.28 -13.13
N ASP A 167 9.07 -4.40 -12.44
CA ASP A 167 9.81 -5.63 -12.78
C ASP A 167 11.34 -5.58 -12.66
N LEU A 168 12.03 -6.47 -11.96
CA LEU A 168 11.68 -7.71 -11.24
C LEU A 168 12.44 -7.71 -9.89
N ASP A 169 11.87 -8.36 -8.90
CA ASP A 169 12.46 -8.79 -7.62
C ASP A 169 12.20 -7.93 -6.36
N LYS A 170 12.46 -6.62 -6.30
CA LYS A 170 12.60 -5.97 -4.96
C LYS A 170 12.17 -4.52 -4.96
N VAL A 171 11.10 -4.18 -4.22
CA VAL A 171 10.81 -2.78 -3.88
C VAL A 171 10.74 -2.61 -2.37
N ILE A 172 11.91 -2.38 -1.78
CA ILE A 172 12.09 -1.67 -0.52
C ILE A 172 13.03 -0.50 -0.84
N TRP A 173 12.57 0.74 -0.69
CA TRP A 173 13.46 1.90 -0.79
C TRP A 173 13.55 2.65 0.55
N HIS A 174 14.79 2.83 1.00
CA HIS A 174 15.18 3.63 2.17
C HIS A 174 15.24 5.13 1.84
N TRP A 175 14.88 5.96 2.82
CA TRP A 175 15.05 7.42 2.78
C TRP A 175 16.51 7.83 2.98
N GLY A 176 17.04 8.65 2.07
CA GLY A 176 18.19 9.51 2.33
C GLY A 176 17.72 10.91 2.72
N ALA A 177 17.97 11.33 3.96
CA ALA A 177 17.76 12.71 4.38
C ALA A 177 18.76 13.61 3.64
N LEU A 178 18.27 14.59 2.86
CA LEU A 178 19.08 15.75 2.52
C LEU A 178 18.94 16.75 3.66
N GLY A 179 19.98 16.79 4.49
CA GLY A 179 20.21 17.87 5.43
C GLY A 179 20.24 19.21 4.71
N VAL A 180 19.70 20.21 5.39
CA VAL A 180 20.04 21.62 5.17
C VAL A 180 21.49 21.90 5.57
#